data_AF-Q9ZWP1-F1
#
_entry.id   AF-Q9ZWP1-F1
#
_cell.length_a   1.000
_cell.length_b   1.000
_cell.length_c   1.000
_cell.angle_alpha   90.00
_cell.angle_beta   90.00
_cell.angle_gamma   90.00
#
_symmetry.space_group_name_H-M   'P 1'
#
loop_
_entity.id
_entity.type
_entity.pdbx_description
1 polymer ?
#
loop_
_entity_poly.entity_id
_entity_poly.type
_entity_poly.pdbx_seq_one_letter_code
_entity_poly.pdbx_strand_id
1 'polypeptide(L)'
;QVSRGDGGEAEQATDASGGKYVRYTSEQVQALEKLYCECPKPTLLQRQQLIRECSILRNVDHKQIKVWFQNRRCREKQRKEWCRLQSLNGKLTPINTMLMEENVQLQQHVAQLVTINHALRRQLSSTPSHFRFPTVSLMNIYAIVRLQHVPIPECRS
;
A
#
# COMPACT_ATOMS: atom_id res chain seq x y z
N GLN A 1 9.65 12.54 16.55
CA GLN A 1 10.56 12.01 17.60
C GLN A 1 10.02 10.68 18.10
N VAL A 2 10.70 9.57 17.81
CA VAL A 2 10.64 8.33 18.60
C VAL A 2 12.05 7.77 18.59
N SER A 3 12.75 7.96 19.71
CA SER A 3 14.11 7.49 19.95
C SER A 3 14.14 5.95 19.96
N ARG A 4 15.03 5.36 19.17
CA ARG A 4 15.50 4.00 19.39
C ARG A 4 16.95 4.09 19.84
N GLY A 5 17.14 3.75 21.11
CA GLY A 5 18.40 3.78 21.82
C GLY A 5 19.48 3.04 21.06
N ASP A 6 20.48 3.82 20.70
CA ASP A 6 21.82 3.44 20.35
C ASP A 6 22.50 2.80 21.56
N GLY A 7 23.09 1.63 21.36
CA GLY A 7 23.84 0.88 22.36
C GLY A 7 25.15 0.46 21.72
N GLY A 8 26.09 1.40 21.71
CA GLY A 8 27.44 1.20 21.24
C GLY A 8 28.24 0.32 22.18
N GLU A 9 28.98 -0.61 21.59
CA GLU A 9 30.27 -1.05 22.12
C GLU A 9 31.26 -0.89 20.97
N ALA A 10 32.07 0.16 21.08
CA ALA A 10 33.28 0.33 20.29
C ALA A 10 34.34 -0.59 20.88
N GLU A 11 34.86 -1.50 20.06
CA GLU A 11 36.14 -2.15 20.36
C GLU A 11 37.00 -2.10 19.10
N GLN A 12 38.16 -1.46 19.28
CA GLN A 12 39.08 -1.04 18.25
C GLN A 12 39.78 -2.20 17.55
N ALA A 13 40.30 -1.85 16.37
CA ALA A 13 41.01 -2.65 15.40
C ALA A 13 42.12 -3.54 15.97
N THR A 14 42.23 -4.76 15.45
CA THR A 14 43.33 -5.23 14.58
C THR A 14 43.00 -6.67 14.17
N ASP A 15 42.81 -6.95 12.88
CA ASP A 15 43.42 -8.10 12.20
C ASP A 15 43.03 -8.11 10.72
N ALA A 16 44.04 -8.21 9.87
CA ALA A 16 43.99 -8.16 8.43
C ALA A 16 43.57 -9.52 7.83
N SER A 17 42.41 -10.05 8.25
CA SER A 17 41.81 -11.28 7.72
C SER A 17 40.41 -11.01 7.12
N GLY A 18 40.26 -9.82 6.54
CA GLY A 18 39.04 -9.27 5.95
C GLY A 18 38.23 -10.28 5.13
N GLY A 19 37.08 -10.66 5.69
CA GLY A 19 35.83 -10.72 4.94
C GLY A 19 35.77 -11.68 3.75
N LYS A 20 36.39 -12.87 3.83
CA LYS A 20 36.06 -13.91 2.86
C LYS A 20 34.59 -14.32 3.07
N TYR A 21 33.77 -14.09 2.04
CA TYR A 21 32.39 -14.55 2.01
C TYR A 21 32.37 -16.07 2.25
N VAL A 22 31.79 -16.49 3.38
CA VAL A 22 31.66 -17.91 3.71
C VAL A 22 30.35 -18.41 3.15
N ARG A 23 30.46 -19.37 2.24
CA ARG A 23 29.33 -20.17 1.79
C ARG A 23 29.17 -21.35 2.76
N TYR A 24 28.11 -21.33 3.55
CA TYR A 24 27.78 -22.43 4.45
C TYR A 24 27.37 -23.68 3.65
N THR A 25 27.75 -24.86 4.15
CA THR A 25 27.23 -26.13 3.63
C THR A 25 25.77 -26.32 4.05
N SER A 26 25.04 -27.22 3.38
CA SER A 26 23.63 -27.49 3.74
C SER A 26 23.50 -27.97 5.19
N GLU A 27 24.42 -28.83 5.62
CA GLU A 27 24.44 -29.36 6.98
C GLU A 27 24.71 -28.25 8.01
N GLN A 28 25.60 -27.30 7.70
CA GLN A 28 25.89 -26.14 8.57
C GLN A 28 24.66 -25.25 8.71
N VAL A 29 23.96 -24.99 7.60
CA VAL A 29 22.71 -24.22 7.62
C VAL A 29 21.66 -24.95 8.47
N GLN A 30 21.47 -26.26 8.29
CA GLN A 30 20.51 -27.04 9.06
C GLN A 30 20.80 -27.01 10.57
N ALA A 31 22.08 -27.12 10.96
CA ALA A 31 22.48 -26.99 12.36
C ALA A 31 22.15 -25.60 12.93
N LEU A 32 22.48 -24.54 12.20
CA LEU A 32 22.15 -23.16 12.58
C LEU A 32 20.64 -22.91 12.65
N GLU A 33 19.85 -23.51 11.75
CA GLU A 33 18.39 -23.43 11.76
C GLU A 33 17.78 -24.15 12.96
N LYS A 34 18.27 -25.33 13.32
CA LYS A 34 17.81 -26.03 14.53
C LYS A 34 18.06 -25.18 15.78
N LEU A 35 19.26 -24.61 15.90
CA LEU A 35 19.62 -23.71 16.98
C LEU A 35 18.77 -22.44 17.00
N TYR A 36 18.38 -21.91 15.83
CA TYR A 36 17.49 -20.77 15.72
C TYR A 36 16.11 -21.02 16.30
N CYS A 37 15.57 -22.24 16.13
CA CYS A 37 14.28 -22.64 16.71
C CYS A 37 14.33 -22.65 18.25
N GLU A 38 15.47 -23.04 18.82
CA GLU A 38 15.66 -23.11 20.28
C GLU A 38 15.97 -21.72 20.87
N CYS A 39 16.86 -20.96 20.25
CA CYS A 39 17.27 -19.64 20.70
C CYS A 39 17.57 -18.69 19.52
N PRO A 40 16.63 -17.80 19.13
CA PRO A 40 16.82 -16.91 17.98
C PRO A 40 17.76 -15.72 18.24
N LYS A 41 18.20 -15.52 19.50
CA LYS A 41 19.11 -14.43 19.92
C LYS A 41 20.19 -14.97 20.86
N PRO A 42 21.11 -15.82 20.36
CA PRO A 42 22.15 -16.40 21.19
C PRO A 42 23.11 -15.32 21.71
N THR A 43 23.47 -15.43 22.99
CA THR A 43 24.46 -14.57 23.66
C THR A 43 25.88 -14.85 23.13
N LEU A 44 26.89 -14.06 23.56
CA LEU A 44 28.29 -14.31 23.18
C LEU A 44 28.78 -15.67 23.69
N LEU A 45 28.52 -15.99 24.96
CA LEU A 45 28.92 -17.26 25.57
C LEU A 45 28.30 -18.46 24.84
N GLN A 46 27.00 -18.39 24.55
CA GLN A 46 26.31 -19.42 23.77
C GLN A 46 26.94 -19.59 22.38
N ARG A 47 27.27 -18.50 21.67
CA ARG A 47 27.95 -18.60 20.36
C ARG A 47 29.31 -19.28 20.44
N GLN A 48 30.10 -18.98 21.49
CA GLN A 48 31.39 -19.64 21.69
C GLN A 48 31.23 -21.13 22.02
N GLN A 49 30.23 -21.48 22.83
CA GLN A 49 29.91 -22.85 23.18
C GLN A 49 29.47 -23.66 21.94
N LEU A 50 28.63 -23.07 21.07
CA LEU A 50 28.21 -23.70 19.81
C LEU A 50 29.37 -24.08 18.90
N ILE A 51 30.41 -23.26 18.82
CA ILE A 51 31.61 -23.57 18.00
C ILE A 51 32.38 -24.76 18.59
N ARG A 52 32.37 -24.91 19.93
CA ARG A 52 33.03 -26.01 20.62
C ARG A 52 32.25 -27.32 20.54
N GLU A 53 30.93 -27.25 20.69
CA GLU A 53 30.05 -28.43 20.79
C GLU A 53 29.58 -28.95 19.44
N CYS A 54 29.41 -28.07 18.45
CA CYS A 54 29.06 -28.47 17.09
C CYS A 54 30.32 -28.56 16.22
N SER A 55 30.86 -29.78 16.09
CA SER A 55 32.01 -30.07 15.23
C SER A 55 31.86 -29.56 13.79
N ILE A 56 30.62 -29.55 13.28
CA ILE A 56 30.23 -29.01 11.98
C ILE A 56 30.42 -27.48 11.84
N LEU A 57 30.33 -26.74 12.95
CA LEU A 57 30.52 -25.29 13.01
C LEU A 57 31.93 -24.90 13.48
N ARG A 58 32.83 -25.87 13.69
CA ARG A 58 34.17 -25.64 14.25
C ARG A 58 35.02 -24.64 13.45
N ASN A 59 34.80 -24.56 12.14
CA ASN A 59 35.49 -23.63 11.24
C ASN A 59 34.74 -22.31 11.01
N VAL A 60 33.66 -22.05 11.75
CA VAL A 60 32.84 -20.83 11.65
C VAL A 60 33.14 -19.91 12.82
N ASP A 61 33.56 -18.68 12.55
CA ASP A 61 33.84 -17.66 13.56
C ASP A 61 32.55 -17.22 14.29
N HIS A 62 32.63 -16.93 15.59
CA HIS A 62 31.52 -16.39 16.39
C HIS A 62 30.93 -15.08 15.82
N LYS A 63 31.72 -14.27 15.11
CA LYS A 63 31.26 -13.09 14.36
C LYS A 63 30.37 -13.50 13.19
N GLN A 64 30.72 -14.55 12.47
CA GLN A 64 29.91 -15.07 11.37
C GLN A 64 28.59 -15.67 11.86
N ILE A 65 28.60 -16.38 12.98
CA ILE A 65 27.37 -16.83 13.64
C ILE A 65 26.49 -15.63 14.00
N LYS A 66 27.06 -14.54 14.56
CA LYS A 66 26.30 -13.30 14.83
C LYS A 66 25.57 -12.79 13.60
N VAL A 67 26.30 -12.67 12.48
CA VAL A 67 25.77 -12.14 11.21
C VAL A 67 24.71 -13.09 10.65
N TRP A 68 24.92 -14.40 10.72
CA TRP A 68 23.94 -15.38 10.28
C TRP A 68 22.61 -15.23 11.03
N PHE A 69 22.63 -15.13 12.37
CA PHE A 69 21.42 -14.94 13.17
C PHE A 69 20.75 -13.58 12.93
N GLN A 70 21.53 -12.52 12.68
CA GLN A 70 20.98 -11.22 12.28
C GLN A 70 20.28 -11.30 10.92
N ASN A 71 20.94 -11.89 9.92
CA ASN A 71 20.40 -12.08 8.58
C ASN A 71 19.17 -12.98 8.59
N ARG A 72 19.18 -14.06 9.38
CA ARG A 72 18.05 -14.99 9.50
C ARG A 72 16.79 -14.30 10.03
N ARG A 73 16.94 -13.44 11.05
CA ARG A 73 15.84 -12.61 11.58
C ARG A 73 15.36 -11.58 10.56
N CYS A 74 16.30 -10.93 9.85
CA CYS A 74 15.96 -9.97 8.80
C CYS A 74 15.16 -10.63 7.66
N ARG A 75 15.63 -11.78 7.17
CA ARG A 75 14.94 -12.57 6.14
C ARG A 75 13.56 -13.02 6.58
N GLU A 76 13.38 -13.45 7.82
CA GLU A 76 12.06 -13.82 8.34
C GLU A 76 11.10 -12.63 8.36
N LYS A 77 11.57 -11.48 8.85
CA LYS A 77 10.79 -10.25 8.86
C LYS A 77 10.39 -9.83 7.44
N GLN A 78 11.34 -9.85 6.50
CA GLN A 78 11.08 -9.57 5.10
C GLN A 78 10.08 -10.56 4.50
N ARG A 79 10.18 -11.86 4.80
CA ARG A 79 9.24 -12.87 4.31
C ARG A 79 7.82 -12.62 4.81
N LYS A 80 7.65 -12.31 6.09
CA LYS A 80 6.34 -11.95 6.68
C LYS A 80 5.76 -10.71 6.02
N GLU A 81 6.58 -9.68 5.82
CA GLU A 81 6.13 -8.44 5.17
C GLU A 81 5.78 -8.67 3.70
N TRP A 82 6.59 -9.44 2.97
CA TRP A 82 6.31 -9.80 1.58
C TRP A 82 4.98 -10.56 1.47
N CYS A 83 4.72 -11.53 2.34
CA CYS A 83 3.44 -12.25 2.37
C CYS A 83 2.27 -11.31 2.67
N ARG A 84 2.45 -10.36 3.61
CA ARG A 84 1.44 -9.34 3.93
C ARG A 84 1.12 -8.46 2.73
N LEU A 85 2.16 -7.96 2.04
CA LEU A 85 2.03 -7.15 0.84
C LEU A 85 1.38 -7.92 -0.30
N GLN A 86 1.77 -9.17 -0.51
CA GLN A 86 1.17 -10.04 -1.53
C GLN A 86 -0.33 -10.24 -1.27
N SER A 87 -0.73 -10.48 -0.02
CA SER A 87 -2.14 -10.60 0.35
C SER A 87 -2.91 -9.30 0.11
N LEU A 88 -2.34 -8.15 0.51
CA LEU A 88 -2.97 -6.85 0.29
C LEU A 88 -3.10 -6.52 -1.19
N ASN A 89 -2.07 -6.81 -1.98
CA ASN A 89 -2.07 -6.59 -3.43
C ASN A 89 -3.12 -7.49 -4.13
N GLY A 90 -3.25 -8.74 -3.69
CA GLY A 90 -4.29 -9.65 -4.15
C GLY A 90 -5.71 -9.14 -3.89
N LYS A 91 -5.92 -8.35 -2.82
CA LYS A 91 -7.21 -7.69 -2.53
C LYS A 91 -7.40 -6.39 -3.31
N LEU A 92 -6.35 -5.59 -3.46
CA LEU A 92 -6.42 -4.29 -4.15
C LEU A 92 -6.58 -4.43 -5.65
N THR A 93 -5.95 -5.44 -6.26
CA THR A 93 -5.99 -5.65 -7.72
C THR A 93 -7.42 -5.77 -8.28
N PRO A 94 -8.29 -6.67 -7.77
CA PRO A 94 -9.64 -6.78 -8.30
C PRO A 94 -10.47 -5.52 -8.07
N ILE A 95 -10.30 -4.85 -6.92
CA ILE A 95 -11.00 -3.59 -6.62
C ILE A 95 -10.58 -2.51 -7.62
N ASN A 96 -9.28 -2.36 -7.89
CA ASN A 96 -8.78 -1.40 -8.87
C ASN A 96 -9.33 -1.71 -10.27
N THR A 97 -9.36 -2.99 -10.67
CA THR A 97 -9.95 -3.39 -11.96
C THR A 97 -11.42 -2.99 -12.04
N MET A 98 -12.23 -3.29 -11.01
CA MET A 98 -13.65 -2.93 -10.99
C MET A 98 -13.87 -1.40 -11.04
N LEU A 99 -13.07 -0.63 -10.30
CA LEU A 99 -13.13 0.83 -10.34
C LEU A 99 -12.75 1.40 -11.71
N MET A 100 -11.76 0.80 -12.38
CA MET A 100 -11.39 1.19 -13.74
C MET A 100 -12.52 0.89 -14.73
N GLU A 101 -13.17 -0.28 -14.61
CA GLU A 101 -14.32 -0.65 -15.44
C GLU A 101 -15.49 0.30 -15.23
N GLU A 102 -15.85 0.61 -13.98
CA GLU A 102 -16.90 1.57 -13.65
C GLU A 102 -16.58 2.97 -14.19
N ASN A 103 -15.32 3.40 -14.08
CA ASN A 103 -14.90 4.68 -14.62
C ASN A 103 -15.10 4.75 -16.14
N VAL A 104 -14.74 3.68 -16.85
CA VAL A 104 -14.97 3.58 -18.29
C VAL A 104 -16.46 3.63 -18.62
N GLN A 105 -17.30 2.90 -17.88
CA GLN A 105 -18.75 2.93 -18.09
C GLN A 105 -19.35 4.32 -17.86
N LEU A 106 -18.94 5.00 -16.79
CA LEU A 106 -19.39 6.37 -16.49
C LEU A 106 -18.95 7.35 -17.58
N GLN A 107 -17.71 7.25 -18.07
CA GLN A 107 -17.24 8.07 -19.19
C GLN A 107 -18.07 7.83 -20.46
N GLN A 108 -18.43 6.58 -20.75
CA GLN A 108 -19.30 6.25 -21.88
C GLN A 108 -20.68 6.88 -21.73
N HIS A 109 -21.31 6.80 -20.56
CA HIS A 109 -22.61 7.44 -20.31
C HIS A 109 -22.55 8.96 -20.46
N VAL A 110 -21.51 9.61 -19.92
CA VAL A 110 -21.32 11.06 -20.09
C VAL A 110 -21.18 11.41 -21.57
N ALA A 111 -20.37 10.67 -22.34
CA ALA A 111 -20.20 10.90 -23.77
C ALA A 111 -21.51 10.76 -24.56
N GLN A 112 -22.33 9.75 -24.24
CA GLN A 112 -23.65 9.57 -24.82
C GLN A 112 -24.56 10.76 -24.51
N LEU A 113 -24.64 11.18 -23.24
CA LEU A 113 -25.46 12.32 -22.82
C LEU A 113 -25.00 13.62 -23.49
N VAL A 114 -23.69 13.85 -23.63
CA VAL A 114 -23.16 15.01 -24.36
C VAL A 114 -23.58 14.97 -25.83
N THR A 115 -23.50 13.81 -26.48
CA THR A 115 -23.90 13.63 -27.88
C THR A 115 -25.39 13.89 -28.08
N ILE A 116 -26.24 13.34 -27.20
CA ILE A 116 -27.69 13.57 -27.21
C ILE A 116 -28.01 15.05 -27.00
N ASN A 117 -27.41 15.68 -25.98
CA ASN A 117 -27.60 17.10 -25.71
C ASN A 117 -27.19 17.98 -26.91
N HIS A 118 -26.08 17.65 -27.56
CA HIS A 118 -25.65 18.35 -28.77
C HIS A 118 -26.68 18.20 -29.91
N ALA A 119 -27.22 16.99 -30.13
CA ALA A 119 -28.26 16.75 -31.13
C ALA A 119 -29.55 17.53 -30.83
N LEU A 120 -30.03 17.52 -29.58
CA LEU A 120 -31.23 18.25 -29.16
C LEU A 120 -31.06 19.76 -29.34
N ARG A 121 -29.88 20.31 -29.01
CA ARG A 121 -29.57 21.74 -29.23
C ARG A 121 -29.58 22.09 -30.72
N ARG A 122 -29.05 21.23 -31.58
CA ARG A 122 -29.12 21.42 -33.05
C ARG A 122 -30.57 21.42 -33.55
N GLN A 123 -31.39 20.47 -33.10
CA GLN A 123 -32.81 20.42 -33.47
C GLN A 123 -33.57 21.69 -33.06
N LEU A 124 -33.32 22.20 -31.85
CA LEU A 124 -33.94 23.45 -31.36
C LEU A 124 -33.42 24.70 -32.12
N SER A 125 -32.20 24.65 -32.65
CA SER A 125 -31.67 25.72 -33.50
C SER A 125 -32.22 25.69 -34.93
N SER A 126 -32.63 24.51 -35.43
CA SER A 126 -33.20 24.35 -36.77
C SER A 126 -34.71 24.53 -36.84
N THR A 127 -35.41 24.71 -35.71
CA THR A 127 -36.85 25.01 -35.74
C THR A 127 -37.09 26.43 -36.28
N PRO A 128 -37.92 26.60 -37.33
CA PRO A 128 -38.22 27.92 -37.88
C PRO A 128 -38.90 28.80 -36.83
N SER A 129 -38.55 30.08 -36.84
CA SER A 129 -38.96 31.12 -35.89
C SER A 129 -40.46 31.26 -35.66
N HIS A 130 -41.30 30.74 -36.56
CA HIS A 130 -42.77 30.74 -36.41
C HIS A 130 -43.33 29.67 -35.44
N PHE A 131 -42.59 28.61 -35.14
CA PHE A 131 -42.93 27.62 -34.10
C PHE A 131 -42.16 27.81 -32.80
N ARG A 132 -41.24 28.78 -32.79
CA ARG A 132 -40.51 29.18 -31.60
C ARG A 132 -41.46 30.09 -30.82
N PHE A 133 -42.23 29.54 -29.87
CA PHE A 133 -43.06 30.34 -28.98
C PHE A 133 -42.22 31.54 -28.51
N PRO A 134 -42.72 32.78 -28.67
CA PRO A 134 -41.99 33.95 -28.22
C PRO A 134 -41.73 33.68 -26.75
N THR A 135 -40.45 33.69 -26.37
CA THR A 135 -39.95 33.57 -25.00
C THR A 135 -41.11 33.60 -24.01
N VAL A 136 -41.54 32.44 -23.51
CA VAL A 136 -42.17 32.41 -22.19
C VAL A 136 -41.09 32.99 -21.30
N SER A 137 -41.19 34.31 -21.16
CA SER A 137 -40.23 35.16 -20.50
C SER A 137 -39.94 34.51 -19.16
N LEU A 138 -38.71 34.63 -18.64
CA LEU A 138 -38.38 34.19 -17.28
C LEU A 138 -39.48 34.60 -16.26
N MET A 139 -40.25 35.64 -16.56
CA MET A 139 -41.51 36.04 -15.93
C MET A 139 -42.57 34.92 -15.73
N ASN A 140 -42.74 33.96 -16.64
CA ASN A 140 -43.74 32.89 -16.49
C ASN A 140 -43.25 31.77 -15.56
N ILE A 141 -41.97 31.40 -15.59
CA ILE A 141 -41.40 30.45 -14.63
C ILE A 141 -41.32 31.10 -13.23
N TYR A 142 -40.91 32.36 -13.14
CA TYR A 142 -40.97 33.13 -11.89
C TYR A 142 -42.40 33.28 -11.37
N ALA A 143 -43.40 33.47 -12.25
CA ALA A 143 -44.82 33.53 -11.86
C ALA A 143 -45.36 32.17 -11.38
N ILE A 144 -44.97 31.05 -12.01
CA ILE A 144 -45.38 29.71 -11.59
C ILE A 144 -44.77 29.36 -10.22
N VAL A 145 -43.48 29.68 -9.98
CA VAL A 145 -42.83 29.49 -8.68
C VAL A 145 -43.42 30.44 -7.61
N ARG A 146 -43.79 31.66 -7.98
CA ARG A 146 -44.40 32.66 -7.07
C ARG A 146 -45.87 32.34 -6.73
N LEU A 147 -46.59 31.61 -7.57
CA LEU A 147 -47.96 31.16 -7.32
C LEU A 147 -48.04 29.89 -6.46
N GLN A 148 -46.92 29.17 -6.23
CA GLN A 148 -46.84 28.02 -5.33
C GLN A 148 -46.30 28.35 -3.92
N HIS A 149 -45.88 29.59 -3.68
CA HIS A 149 -45.41 30.00 -2.35
C HIS A 149 -46.60 30.29 -1.42
N VAL A 150 -46.97 29.27 -0.66
CA VAL A 150 -47.73 29.35 0.58
C VAL A 150 -47.12 30.44 1.48
N PRO A 151 -47.90 31.37 2.06
CA PRO A 151 -47.36 32.39 2.96
C PRO A 151 -46.78 31.74 4.21
N ILE A 152 -45.51 32.04 4.51
CA ILE A 152 -44.84 31.71 5.77
C ILE A 152 -45.41 32.65 6.84
N PRO A 153 -45.93 32.15 7.99
CA PRO A 153 -46.44 33.02 9.03
C PRO A 153 -45.30 33.83 9.65
N GLU A 154 -45.50 35.15 9.76
CA GLU A 154 -44.62 36.05 10.51
C GLU A 154 -44.63 35.63 11.99
N CYS A 155 -43.48 35.19 12.50
CA CYS A 155 -43.25 35.15 13.95
C CYS A 155 -43.15 36.60 14.44
N ARG A 156 -44.22 37.10 15.07
CA ARG A 156 -44.14 38.29 15.91
C ARG A 156 -43.16 38.02 17.06
N SER A 157 -42.30 39.01 17.27
CA SER A 157 -41.30 39.10 18.33
C SER A 157 -41.89 39.07 19.73
#